data_AF-A0A958SIV2-F1
#
_entry.id   AF-A0A958SIV2-F1
#
_cell.length_a   1.000
_cell.length_b   1.000
_cell.length_c   1.000
_cell.angle_alpha   90.00
_cell.angle_beta   90.00
_cell.angle_gamma   90.00
#
_symmetry.space_group_name_H-M   'P 1'
#
loop_
_entity.id
_entity.type
_entity.pdbx_description
1 polymer ?
#
loop_
_entity_poly.entity_id
_entity_poly.type
_entity_poly.pdbx_seq_one_letter_code
_entity_poly.pdbx_strand_id
1 'polypeptide(L)' 'MDETDFEGSEVLEAMAAHDLLDEFWEAIDSDDFESAKRLMRRAGLNAEIIAIVLKKMEEADGQH' A
#
# COMPACT_ATOMS: atom_id res chain seq x y z
N MET A 1 -7.76 -13.92 -4.54
CA MET A 1 -6.66 -14.68 -5.16
C MET A 1 -5.84 -15.34 -4.05
N ASP A 2 -4.90 -16.24 -4.35
CA ASP A 2 -3.97 -16.76 -3.33
C ASP A 2 -3.13 -15.60 -2.79
N GLU A 3 -3.11 -15.40 -1.46
CA GLU A 3 -2.34 -14.36 -0.76
C GLU A 3 -0.81 -14.45 -0.99
N THR A 4 -0.37 -15.48 -1.73
CA THR A 4 1.02 -15.83 -2.05
C THR A 4 1.55 -15.17 -3.32
N ASP A 5 0.67 -14.71 -4.23
CA ASP A 5 1.08 -14.14 -5.54
C ASP A 5 1.22 -12.62 -5.52
N PHE A 6 0.97 -11.98 -4.37
CA PHE A 6 1.13 -10.55 -4.24
C PHE A 6 2.58 -10.18 -4.01
N GLU A 7 3.26 -9.80 -5.09
CA GLU A 7 4.58 -9.22 -5.01
C GLU A 7 4.46 -7.78 -4.49
N GLY A 8 4.96 -7.51 -3.28
CA GLY A 8 4.98 -6.15 -2.73
C GLY A 8 5.69 -5.12 -3.64
N SER A 9 6.52 -5.61 -4.58
CA SER A 9 7.10 -4.85 -5.70
C SER A 9 6.03 -4.19 -6.58
N GLU A 10 4.92 -4.89 -6.88
CA GLU A 10 3.89 -4.38 -7.81
C GLU A 10 3.22 -3.11 -7.29
N VAL A 11 3.07 -2.97 -5.97
CA VAL A 11 2.56 -1.73 -5.34
C VAL A 11 3.53 -0.58 -5.55
N LEU A 12 4.82 -0.84 -5.30
CA LEU A 12 5.86 0.18 -5.43
C LEU A 12 6.03 0.59 -6.88
N GLU A 13 5.94 -0.35 -7.82
CA GLU A 13 5.94 -0.08 -9.25
C GLU A 13 4.72 0.76 -9.68
N ALA A 14 3.52 0.43 -9.20
CA ALA A 14 2.32 1.20 -9.45
C ALA A 14 2.41 2.62 -8.86
N MET A 15 2.93 2.77 -7.63
CA MET A 15 3.15 4.08 -7.02
C MET A 15 4.17 4.91 -7.82
N ALA A 16 5.30 4.29 -8.20
CA ALA A 16 6.37 4.95 -8.95
C ALA A 16 5.89 5.43 -10.33
N ALA A 17 5.06 4.65 -11.02
CA ALA A 17 4.50 5.02 -12.33
C ALA A 17 3.60 6.27 -12.28
N HIS A 18 3.16 6.68 -11.09
CA HIS A 18 2.28 7.82 -10.88
C HIS A 18 2.93 8.96 -10.07
N ASP A 19 4.25 8.89 -9.80
CA ASP A 19 4.98 9.82 -8.92
C ASP A 19 4.38 9.92 -7.50
N LEU A 20 3.75 8.84 -7.02
CA LEU A 20 3.09 8.78 -5.70
C LEU A 20 3.97 8.09 -4.63
N LEU A 21 5.21 7.74 -4.97
CA LEU A 21 6.06 6.93 -4.11
C LEU A 21 6.40 7.64 -2.78
N ASP A 22 6.79 8.91 -2.84
CA ASP A 22 7.09 9.72 -1.64
C ASP A 22 5.86 9.87 -0.72
N GLU A 23 4.71 10.25 -1.29
CA GLU A 23 3.45 10.38 -0.53
C GLU A 23 3.02 9.04 0.08
N PHE A 24 3.28 7.93 -0.62
CA PHE A 24 2.97 6.60 -0.12
C PHE A 24 3.86 6.25 1.09
N TRP A 25 5.17 6.47 1.00
CA TRP A 25 6.08 6.22 2.12
C TRP A 25 5.78 7.09 3.35
N GLU A 26 5.42 8.37 3.14
CA GLU A 26 5.00 9.26 4.23
C GLU A 26 3.73 8.73 4.94
N ALA A 27 2.78 8.21 4.17
CA ALA A 27 1.57 7.60 4.72
C ALA A 27 1.85 6.30 5.49
N ILE A 28 2.85 5.50 5.07
CA ILE A 28 3.29 4.33 5.84
C ILE A 28 3.94 4.74 7.16
N ASP A 29 4.90 5.68 7.12
CA ASP A 29 5.67 6.11 8.30
C ASP A 29 4.81 6.82 9.36
N SER A 30 3.69 7.41 8.94
CA SER A 30 2.74 8.11 9.80
C SER A 30 1.50 7.29 10.19
N ASP A 31 1.45 6.00 9.84
CA ASP A 31 0.27 5.13 10.04
C ASP A 31 -1.04 5.72 9.45
N ASP A 32 -0.94 6.47 8.35
CA ASP A 32 -2.08 7.11 7.70
C ASP A 32 -2.73 6.17 6.68
N PHE A 33 -3.51 5.22 7.20
CA PHE A 33 -4.22 4.21 6.41
C PHE A 33 -5.17 4.82 5.37
N GLU A 34 -5.76 5.98 5.65
CA GLU A 34 -6.66 6.66 4.72
C GLU A 34 -5.90 7.22 3.51
N SER A 35 -4.75 7.86 3.73
CA SER A 35 -3.89 8.37 2.66
C SER A 35 -3.29 7.24 1.85
N ALA A 36 -2.75 6.20 2.49
CA ALA A 36 -2.23 5.02 1.80
C ALA A 36 -3.30 4.39 0.88
N LYS A 37 -4.53 4.22 1.37
CA LYS A 37 -5.67 3.73 0.58
C LYS A 37 -6.00 4.63 -0.61
N ARG A 38 -5.99 5.95 -0.42
CA ARG A 38 -6.30 6.92 -1.48
C ARG A 38 -5.24 6.92 -2.58
N LEU A 39 -3.97 6.85 -2.20
CA LEU A 39 -2.83 6.78 -3.12
C LEU A 39 -2.86 5.48 -3.93
N MET A 40 -3.09 4.34 -3.27
CA MET A 40 -3.25 3.05 -3.94
C MET A 40 -4.39 3.03 -4.97
N ARG A 41 -5.55 3.62 -4.64
CA ARG A 41 -6.64 3.78 -5.61
C ARG A 41 -6.26 4.67 -6.79
N ARG A 42 -5.48 5.72 -6.53
CA ARG A 42 -5.04 6.67 -7.56
C ARG A 42 -4.03 6.05 -8.53
N ALA A 43 -3.21 5.12 -8.06
CA ALA A 43 -2.35 4.29 -8.90
C ALA A 43 -3.07 3.12 -9.59
N GLY A 44 -4.40 3.02 -9.48
CA GLY A 44 -5.19 2.00 -10.16
C GLY A 44 -5.13 0.62 -9.52
N LEU A 45 -4.63 0.49 -8.28
CA LEU A 45 -4.63 -0.79 -7.57
C LEU A 45 -6.05 -1.23 -7.23
N ASN A 46 -6.28 -2.54 -7.35
CA ASN A 46 -7.58 -3.12 -7.07
C ASN A 46 -7.85 -3.19 -5.54
N ALA A 47 -9.10 -3.40 -5.17
CA ALA A 47 -9.52 -3.41 -3.76
C ALA A 47 -8.91 -4.58 -2.95
N GLU A 48 -8.59 -5.70 -3.60
CA GLU A 48 -7.99 -6.87 -2.94
C GLU A 48 -6.54 -6.57 -2.53
N ILE A 49 -5.75 -6.03 -3.45
CA ILE A 49 -4.38 -5.55 -3.21
C ILE A 49 -4.35 -4.49 -2.10
N ILE A 50 -5.24 -3.51 -2.19
CA ILE A 50 -5.35 -2.46 -1.17
C ILE A 50 -5.61 -3.07 0.21
N ALA A 51 -6.51 -4.05 0.31
CA ALA A 51 -6.81 -4.70 1.58
C ALA A 51 -5.61 -5.46 2.14
N ILE A 52 -4.83 -6.13 1.29
CA ILE A 52 -3.61 -6.84 1.68
C ILE A 52 -2.57 -5.86 2.24
N VAL A 53 -2.34 -4.72 1.55
CA VAL A 53 -1.36 -3.71 2.00
C VAL A 53 -1.78 -3.09 3.33
N LEU A 54 -3.06 -2.70 3.47
CA LEU A 54 -3.56 -2.11 4.70
C LEU A 54 -3.47 -3.09 5.89
N LYS A 55 -3.74 -4.38 5.65
CA LYS A 55 -3.54 -5.42 6.66
C LYS A 55 -2.07 -5.54 7.07
N LYS A 56 -1.14 -5.52 6.11
CA LYS A 56 0.31 -5.54 6.39
C LYS A 56 0.77 -4.32 7.17
N MET A 57 0.22 -3.14 6.89
CA MET A 57 0.48 -1.92 7.67
C MET A 57 0.02 -2.10 9.12
N GLU A 58 -1.18 -2.61 9.34
CA GLU A 58 -1.74 -2.87 10.68
C GLU A 58 -0.90 -3.93 11.44
N GLU A 59 -0.43 -4.98 10.75
CA GLU A 59 0.44 -5.99 11.34
C GLU A 59 1.84 -5.45 11.70
N ALA A 60 2.34 -4.44 10.97
CA ALA A 60 3.64 -3.82 11.22
C ALA A 60 3.62 -2.85 12.42
N ASP A 61 2.55 -2.06 12.57
CA ASP A 61 2.35 -1.16 13.72
C ASP A 61 2.22 -1.94 15.05
N GLY A 62 1.64 -3.15 15.01
CA GLY A 62 1.48 -4.02 16.17
C GLY A 62 2.76 -4.69 16.70
N GLN A 63 3.92 -4.52 16.03
CA GLN A 63 5.21 -5.07 16.47
C GLN A 63 6.08 -4.00 17.16
N HIS A 64 5.65 -3.52 18.33
CA HIS A 64 6.46 -2.71 19.25
C HIS A 64 6.57 -3.38 20.63
#